data_AF-A0A4Q6BQ80-F1
#
_entry.id   AF-A0A4Q6BQ80-F1
#
_cell.length_a   1.000
_cell.length_b   1.000
_cell.length_c   1.000
_cell.angle_alpha   90.00
_cell.angle_beta   90.00
_cell.angle_gamma   90.00
#
_symmetry.space_group_name_H-M   'P 1'
#
loop_
_entity.id
_entity.type
_entity.pdbx_description
1 polymer ?
#
loop_
_entity_poly.entity_id
_entity_poly.type
_entity_poly.pdbx_seq_one_letter_code
_entity_poly.pdbx_strand_id
1 'polypeptide(L)'
;MARPTSSSSAEAIITEGTHVRGRISGEGALRVLGQVEGDVVLRGDLHVGVGGSLKSNIDASSITIDGDVEGTVTATSGTITVGVGARLLGDVHAARFQLEEGGEFTGNLAHDFDLPTELSELASSSKSSTSPRRR
;
A
#
# COMPACT_ATOMS: atom_id res chain seq x y z
N MET A 1 -32.76 -26.89 9.36
CA MET A 1 -32.62 -25.43 9.62
C MET A 1 -31.34 -24.97 8.92
N ALA A 2 -31.44 -24.29 7.79
CA ALA A 2 -30.30 -23.67 7.10
C ALA A 2 -30.14 -22.24 7.62
N ARG A 3 -28.92 -21.87 8.04
CA ARG A 3 -28.60 -20.51 8.51
C ARG A 3 -28.67 -19.56 7.31
N PRO A 4 -29.44 -18.46 7.35
CA PRO A 4 -29.28 -17.41 6.36
C PRO A 4 -27.97 -16.69 6.65
N THR A 5 -26.92 -16.95 5.86
CA THR A 5 -25.72 -16.10 5.85
C THR A 5 -26.02 -14.88 4.98
N SER A 6 -26.78 -13.94 5.56
CA SER A 6 -27.03 -12.64 4.96
C SER A 6 -25.93 -11.67 5.40
N SER A 7 -24.92 -11.52 4.56
CA SER A 7 -24.16 -10.28 4.44
C SER A 7 -23.73 -10.16 2.99
N SER A 8 -24.66 -9.73 2.14
CA SER A 8 -24.34 -9.14 0.85
C SER A 8 -23.62 -7.83 1.10
N SER A 9 -22.35 -7.91 1.48
CA SER A 9 -21.43 -6.78 1.36
C SER A 9 -21.30 -6.51 -0.14
N ALA A 10 -21.61 -5.30 -0.58
CA ALA A 10 -21.46 -4.91 -1.97
C ALA A 10 -19.97 -4.94 -2.31
N GLU A 11 -19.52 -6.07 -2.85
CA GLU A 11 -18.17 -6.26 -3.38
C GLU A 11 -18.20 -5.92 -4.86
N ALA A 12 -17.38 -4.96 -5.26
CA ALA A 12 -17.13 -4.69 -6.67
C ALA A 12 -16.01 -5.61 -7.13
N ILE A 13 -16.22 -6.34 -8.23
CA ILE A 13 -15.23 -7.26 -8.79
C ILE A 13 -14.88 -6.81 -10.20
N ILE A 14 -13.61 -6.51 -10.42
CA ILE A 14 -13.04 -6.26 -11.75
C ILE A 14 -12.48 -7.59 -12.23
N THR A 15 -13.12 -8.19 -13.21
CA THR A 15 -12.72 -9.47 -13.80
C THR A 15 -11.52 -9.31 -14.74
N GLU A 16 -10.80 -10.42 -14.94
CA GLU A 16 -9.75 -10.55 -15.95
C GLU A 16 -10.23 -10.07 -17.34
N GLY A 17 -9.35 -9.41 -18.09
CA GLY A 17 -9.70 -8.79 -19.39
C GLY A 17 -10.41 -7.43 -19.31
N THR A 18 -10.70 -6.94 -18.11
CA THR A 18 -11.23 -5.58 -17.91
C THR A 18 -10.08 -4.59 -17.73
N HIS A 19 -10.11 -3.49 -18.47
CA HIS A 19 -9.16 -2.38 -18.34
C HIS A 19 -9.92 -1.15 -17.86
N VAL A 20 -9.60 -0.69 -16.66
CA VAL A 20 -10.21 0.52 -16.09
C VAL A 20 -9.20 1.64 -16.15
N ARG A 21 -9.61 2.76 -16.75
CA ARG A 21 -8.82 3.99 -16.82
C ARG A 21 -9.59 5.16 -16.21
N GLY A 22 -9.03 5.78 -15.18
CA GLY A 22 -9.62 6.97 -14.55
C GLY A 22 -9.61 6.90 -13.02
N ARG A 23 -10.60 7.55 -12.40
CA ARG A 23 -10.73 7.60 -10.94
C ARG A 23 -11.82 6.63 -10.48
N ILE A 24 -11.45 5.71 -9.59
CA ILE A 24 -12.35 4.79 -8.90
C ILE A 24 -12.52 5.30 -7.47
N SER A 25 -13.78 5.39 -7.02
CA SER A 25 -14.07 5.76 -5.63
C SER A 25 -15.18 4.87 -5.09
N GLY A 26 -14.99 4.34 -3.88
CA GLY A 26 -15.95 3.42 -3.27
C GLY A 26 -15.81 3.32 -1.76
N GLU A 27 -16.88 2.85 -1.12
CA GLU A 27 -16.92 2.66 0.33
C GLU A 27 -16.94 1.18 0.72
N GLY A 28 -17.19 0.28 -0.24
CA GLY A 28 -17.22 -1.17 -0.06
C GLY A 28 -15.90 -1.86 -0.37
N ALA A 29 -15.95 -3.19 -0.42
CA ALA A 29 -14.82 -4.01 -0.81
C ALA A 29 -14.64 -3.97 -2.35
N LEU A 30 -13.40 -3.85 -2.80
CA LEU A 30 -13.05 -3.92 -4.23
C LEU A 30 -12.08 -5.07 -4.46
N ARG A 31 -12.42 -5.96 -5.39
CA ARG A 31 -11.56 -7.03 -5.85
C ARG A 31 -11.14 -6.80 -7.29
N VAL A 32 -9.83 -6.87 -7.55
CA VAL A 32 -9.25 -6.55 -8.86
C VAL A 32 -8.47 -7.73 -9.40
N LEU A 33 -8.94 -8.31 -10.50
CA LEU A 33 -8.30 -9.40 -11.25
C LEU A 33 -7.87 -8.95 -12.67
N GLY A 34 -8.14 -7.68 -13.03
CA GLY A 34 -7.84 -7.08 -14.33
C GLY A 34 -6.75 -6.01 -14.28
N GLN A 35 -6.78 -5.10 -15.25
CA GLN A 35 -5.88 -3.95 -15.31
C GLN A 35 -6.56 -2.66 -14.85
N VAL A 36 -5.91 -1.93 -13.95
CA VAL A 36 -6.39 -0.64 -13.46
C VAL A 36 -5.30 0.40 -13.61
N GLU A 37 -5.62 1.50 -14.29
CA GLU A 37 -4.74 2.65 -14.48
C GLU A 37 -5.44 3.92 -14.00
N GLY A 38 -4.89 4.62 -13.01
CA GLY A 38 -5.43 5.90 -12.53
C GLY A 38 -5.40 6.09 -11.02
N ASP A 39 -6.49 6.58 -10.42
CA ASP A 39 -6.59 6.84 -8.97
C ASP A 39 -7.64 5.91 -8.35
N VAL A 40 -7.29 5.20 -7.29
CA VAL A 40 -8.22 4.32 -6.56
C VAL A 40 -8.36 4.84 -5.15
N VAL A 41 -9.55 5.28 -4.77
CA VAL A 41 -9.85 5.77 -3.42
C VAL A 41 -10.95 4.91 -2.80
N LEU A 42 -10.58 4.09 -1.83
CA LEU A 42 -11.48 3.19 -1.14
C LEU A 42 -11.48 3.49 0.35
N ARG A 43 -12.67 3.50 0.97
CA ARG A 43 -12.76 3.53 2.44
C ARG A 43 -12.76 2.14 3.06
N GLY A 44 -12.99 1.11 2.25
CA GLY A 44 -13.02 -0.29 2.66
C GLY A 44 -11.75 -1.06 2.32
N ASP A 45 -11.94 -2.35 2.08
CA ASP A 45 -10.87 -3.30 1.76
C ASP A 45 -10.63 -3.38 0.25
N LEU A 46 -9.36 -3.38 -0.14
CA LEU A 46 -8.91 -3.61 -1.51
C LEU A 46 -8.19 -4.96 -1.59
N HIS A 47 -8.65 -5.81 -2.51
CA HIS A 47 -8.02 -7.09 -2.80
C HIS A 47 -7.56 -7.14 -4.26
N VAL A 48 -6.27 -7.18 -4.50
CA VAL A 48 -5.68 -7.45 -5.81
C VAL A 48 -5.48 -8.95 -5.94
N GLY A 49 -6.21 -9.60 -6.84
CA GLY A 49 -6.09 -11.02 -7.11
C GLY A 49 -4.92 -11.36 -8.02
N VAL A 50 -4.65 -12.66 -8.13
CA VAL A 50 -3.58 -13.21 -8.99
C VAL A 50 -3.80 -12.80 -10.45
N GLY A 51 -2.77 -12.23 -11.08
CA GLY A 51 -2.82 -11.73 -12.46
C GLY A 51 -3.43 -10.33 -12.60
N GLY A 52 -3.91 -9.72 -11.51
CA GLY A 52 -4.28 -8.31 -11.49
C GLY A 52 -3.04 -7.42 -11.61
N SER A 53 -3.11 -6.40 -12.46
CA SER A 53 -2.05 -5.41 -12.63
C SER A 53 -2.59 -4.02 -12.38
N LEU A 54 -2.12 -3.36 -11.32
CA LEU A 54 -2.54 -1.99 -10.99
C LEU A 54 -1.38 -1.03 -11.25
N LYS A 55 -1.63 -0.01 -12.08
CA LYS A 55 -0.74 1.13 -12.33
C LYS A 55 -1.45 2.40 -11.86
N SER A 56 -1.51 2.59 -10.55
CA SER A 56 -2.39 3.61 -9.96
C SER A 56 -1.91 4.12 -8.61
N ASN A 57 -2.35 5.32 -8.23
CA ASN A 57 -2.27 5.77 -6.85
C ASN A 57 -3.44 5.19 -6.07
N ILE A 58 -3.15 4.38 -5.06
CA ILE A 58 -4.12 3.62 -4.28
C ILE A 58 -4.20 4.19 -2.88
N ASP A 59 -5.38 4.62 -2.46
CA ASP A 59 -5.71 5.02 -1.09
C ASP A 59 -6.79 4.07 -0.55
N ALA A 60 -6.46 3.27 0.46
CA ALA A 60 -7.40 2.33 1.05
C ALA A 60 -7.15 2.08 2.55
N SER A 61 -8.15 1.52 3.23
CA SER A 61 -8.00 1.14 4.64
C SER A 61 -7.14 -0.11 4.77
N SER A 62 -7.55 -1.23 4.18
CA SER A 62 -6.81 -2.50 4.16
C SER A 62 -6.51 -2.90 2.73
N ILE A 63 -5.30 -3.42 2.48
CA ILE A 63 -4.88 -3.78 1.12
C ILE A 63 -4.27 -5.17 1.16
N THR A 64 -4.82 -6.09 0.38
CA THR A 64 -4.26 -7.42 0.15
C THR A 64 -3.84 -7.53 -1.31
N ILE A 65 -2.59 -7.91 -1.55
CA ILE A 65 -1.99 -7.93 -2.88
C ILE A 65 -1.49 -9.34 -3.18
N ASP A 66 -2.12 -10.01 -4.14
CA ASP A 66 -1.72 -11.32 -4.68
C ASP A 66 -1.26 -11.23 -6.15
N GLY A 67 -1.08 -10.02 -6.67
CA GLY A 67 -0.75 -9.75 -8.08
C GLY A 67 0.37 -8.72 -8.24
N ASP A 68 0.40 -8.02 -9.37
CA ASP A 68 1.39 -6.99 -9.70
C ASP A 68 0.82 -5.60 -9.43
N VAL A 69 1.50 -4.81 -8.60
CA VAL A 69 1.11 -3.44 -8.29
C VAL A 69 2.29 -2.52 -8.55
N GLU A 70 2.09 -1.55 -9.43
CA GLU A 70 3.02 -0.50 -9.78
C GLU A 70 2.43 0.86 -9.39
N GLY A 71 3.09 1.62 -8.54
CA GLY A 71 2.64 2.97 -8.19
C GLY A 71 2.76 3.29 -6.71
N THR A 72 1.99 4.29 -6.27
CA THR A 72 1.97 4.73 -4.88
C THR A 72 0.81 4.05 -4.15
N VAL A 73 1.11 3.39 -3.04
CA VAL A 73 0.13 2.67 -2.22
C VAL A 73 0.10 3.30 -0.83
N THR A 74 -1.04 3.89 -0.49
CA THR A 74 -1.28 4.57 0.79
C THR A 74 -2.34 3.81 1.59
N ALA A 75 -1.93 3.29 2.74
CA ALA A 75 -2.82 2.68 3.72
C ALA A 75 -2.97 3.59 4.95
N THR A 76 -4.09 4.31 5.03
CA THR A 76 -4.30 5.37 6.05
C THR A 76 -4.48 4.82 7.47
N SER A 77 -5.01 3.60 7.63
CA SER A 77 -5.34 3.06 8.96
C SER A 77 -5.18 1.53 9.10
N GLY A 78 -5.09 0.79 7.99
CA GLY A 78 -5.03 -0.67 8.04
C GLY A 78 -3.66 -1.23 7.70
N THR A 79 -3.69 -2.49 7.28
CA THR A 79 -2.52 -3.32 7.02
C THR A 79 -2.41 -3.55 5.53
N ILE A 80 -1.18 -3.44 5.00
CA ILE A 80 -0.87 -3.93 3.66
C ILE A 80 -0.32 -5.34 3.82
N THR A 81 -0.98 -6.30 3.21
CA THR A 81 -0.57 -7.70 3.15
C THR A 81 -0.21 -8.04 1.72
N VAL A 82 1.05 -8.35 1.49
CA VAL A 82 1.56 -8.82 0.20
C VAL A 82 1.63 -10.35 0.27
N GLY A 83 0.76 -11.01 -0.48
CA GLY A 83 0.63 -12.46 -0.54
C GLY A 83 1.71 -13.16 -1.35
N VAL A 84 1.57 -14.47 -1.47
CA VAL A 84 2.53 -15.36 -2.15
C VAL A 84 2.58 -15.07 -3.66
N GLY A 85 3.75 -14.69 -4.17
CA GLY A 85 3.97 -14.43 -5.60
C GLY A 85 3.55 -13.04 -6.08
N ALA A 86 3.11 -12.18 -5.16
CA ALA A 86 2.80 -10.79 -5.47
C ALA A 86 4.06 -9.96 -5.70
N ARG A 87 3.95 -8.96 -6.58
CA ARG A 87 5.03 -8.01 -6.88
C ARG A 87 4.54 -6.59 -6.68
N LEU A 88 5.19 -5.87 -5.78
CA LEU A 88 4.85 -4.48 -5.51
C LEU A 88 6.05 -3.61 -5.87
N LEU A 89 5.88 -2.72 -6.84
CA LEU A 89 6.91 -1.82 -7.34
C LEU A 89 6.48 -0.36 -7.20
N GLY A 90 7.12 0.39 -6.30
CA GLY A 90 6.83 1.81 -6.10
C GLY A 90 6.87 2.27 -4.64
N ASP A 91 6.18 3.37 -4.35
CA ASP A 91 6.19 4.01 -3.04
C ASP A 91 5.07 3.45 -2.16
N VAL A 92 5.41 2.93 -0.99
CA VAL A 92 4.42 2.37 -0.04
C VAL A 92 4.42 3.18 1.24
N HIS A 93 3.25 3.72 1.56
CA HIS A 93 2.97 4.43 2.80
C HIS A 93 1.96 3.62 3.62
N ALA A 94 2.42 2.99 4.69
CA ALA A 94 1.54 2.21 5.57
C ALA A 94 2.01 2.29 7.03
N ALA A 95 1.07 2.12 7.95
CA ALA A 95 1.38 1.94 9.36
C ALA A 95 1.78 0.49 9.69
N ARG A 96 1.31 -0.48 8.91
CA ARG A 96 1.63 -1.91 9.05
C ARG A 96 1.81 -2.53 7.67
N PHE A 97 2.97 -3.15 7.47
CA PHE A 97 3.30 -3.90 6.27
C PHE A 97 3.59 -5.36 6.64
N GLN A 98 2.92 -6.28 5.95
CA GLN A 98 3.08 -7.72 6.08
C GLN A 98 3.45 -8.29 4.72
N LEU A 99 4.50 -9.10 4.68
CA LEU A 99 4.98 -9.79 3.49
C LEU A 99 4.91 -11.29 3.77
N GLU A 100 4.12 -12.00 2.96
CA GLU A 100 4.07 -13.46 2.98
C GLU A 100 5.20 -14.07 2.12
N GLU A 101 5.40 -15.37 2.30
CA GLU A 101 6.50 -16.10 1.67
C GLU A 101 6.36 -16.11 0.14
N GLY A 102 7.31 -15.49 -0.57
CA GLY A 102 7.29 -15.38 -2.03
C GLY A 102 6.71 -14.07 -2.57
N GLY A 103 6.31 -13.13 -1.71
CA GLY A 103 6.06 -11.74 -2.13
C GLY A 103 7.36 -10.99 -2.39
N GLU A 104 7.41 -10.20 -3.46
CA GLU A 104 8.53 -9.34 -3.81
C GLU A 104 8.10 -7.86 -3.74
N PHE A 105 8.85 -7.07 -2.99
CA PHE A 105 8.66 -5.62 -2.92
C PHE A 105 9.92 -4.91 -3.40
N THR A 106 9.78 -4.03 -4.39
CA THR A 106 10.86 -3.20 -4.92
C THR A 106 10.43 -1.75 -4.94
N GLY A 107 10.93 -0.94 -4.02
CA GLY A 107 10.63 0.48 -4.03
C GLY A 107 10.95 1.15 -2.73
N ASN A 108 10.32 2.30 -2.50
CA ASN A 108 10.58 3.10 -1.31
C ASN A 108 9.41 2.91 -0.34
N LEU A 109 9.67 2.23 0.77
CA LEU A 109 8.70 2.10 1.85
C LEU A 109 8.90 3.28 2.79
N ALA A 110 7.97 4.22 2.73
CA ALA A 110 7.92 5.38 3.60
C ALA A 110 7.03 5.04 4.80
N HIS A 111 7.64 4.41 5.80
CA HIS A 111 7.07 4.35 7.14
C HIS A 111 7.41 5.67 7.83
N ASP A 112 6.39 6.39 8.30
CA ASP A 112 6.59 7.51 9.23
C ASP A 112 7.00 6.90 10.57
N PHE A 113 8.28 6.54 10.67
CA PHE A 113 8.90 6.21 11.93
C PHE A 113 9.16 7.54 12.60
N ASP A 114 8.19 7.97 13.41
CA ASP A 114 8.34 9.09 14.34
C ASP A 114 9.46 8.69 15.31
N LEU A 115 10.70 9.00 14.94
CA LEU A 115 11.84 8.91 15.83
C LEU A 115 11.54 9.90 16.95
N PRO A 116 11.47 9.45 18.22
CA PRO A 116 11.33 10.37 19.34
C PRO A 116 12.42 11.43 19.19
N THR A 117 12.00 12.70 19.19
CA THR A 117 12.83 13.87 18.88
C THR A 117 14.13 13.93 19.70
N GLU A 118 14.21 13.19 20.81
CA GLU A 118 15.35 13.13 21.74
C GLU A 118 16.66 12.55 21.16
N LEU A 119 16.63 11.72 20.10
CA LEU A 119 17.87 11.17 19.50
C LEU A 119 18.41 11.99 18.31
N SER A 120 17.61 12.91 17.74
CA SER A 120 18.05 13.76 16.63
C SER A 120 19.01 14.87 17.08
N GLU A 121 18.93 15.29 18.36
CA GLU A 121 19.80 16.34 18.89
C GLU A 121 21.23 15.85 19.18
N LEU A 122 21.40 14.55 19.50
CA LEU A 122 22.71 13.96 19.79
C LEU A 122 23.58 13.76 18.53
N ALA A 123 22.96 13.59 17.35
CA ALA A 123 23.69 13.43 16.08
C ALA A 123 24.21 14.76 15.49
N SER A 124 23.62 15.90 15.88
CA SER A 124 24.01 17.21 15.35
C SER A 124 25.12 17.92 16.13
N SER A 125 25.49 17.46 17.33
CA SER A 125 26.52 18.12 18.14
C SER A 125 27.96 17.63 17.88
N SER A 126 28.15 16.56 17.09
CA SER A 126 29.47 15.92 16.92
C SER A 126 30.29 16.39 15.70
N LYS A 127 29.80 17.33 14.87
CA LYS A 127 30.50 17.74 13.63
C LYS A 127 30.98 19.21 13.56
N SER A 128 30.95 20.00 14.64
CA SER A 128 31.31 21.44 14.57
C SER A 128 32.51 21.92 15.41
N SER A 129 33.33 21.03 16.00
CA SER A 129 34.55 21.44 16.72
C SER A 129 35.83 20.86 16.13
N THR A 130 36.09 21.12 14.84
CA THR A 130 37.46 21.07 14.30
C THR A 130 37.72 22.31 13.45
N SER A 131 38.36 23.29 14.10
CA SER A 131 39.21 24.41 13.65
C SER A 131 39.07 24.98 12.22
N PRO A 132 39.17 26.32 12.07
CA PRO A 132 40.51 26.90 11.85
C PRO A 132 40.76 28.29 12.47
N ARG A 133 41.99 28.44 13.01
CA ARG A 133 42.97 29.53 12.80
C ARG A 133 42.44 30.95 12.47
N ARG A 134 42.82 31.94 13.31
CA ARG A 134 43.35 33.28 12.94
C ARG A 134 43.59 34.08 14.24
N ARG A 135 44.85 34.24 14.66
CA ARG A 135 45.85 35.28 14.32
C ARG A 135 45.61 36.57 15.09
#